data_AF-A0A383ERG4-F1
#
_entry.id   AF-A0A383ERG4-F1
#
_cell.length_a   1.000
_cell.length_b   1.000
_cell.length_c   1.000
_cell.angle_alpha   90.00
_cell.angle_beta   90.00
_cell.angle_gamma   90.00
#
_symmetry.space_group_name_H-M   'P 1'
#
loop_
_entity.id
_entity.type
_entity.pdbx_description
1 polymer ?
#
loop_
_entity_poly.entity_id
_entity_poly.type
_entity_poly.pdbx_seq_one_letter_code
_entity_poly.pdbx_strand_id
1 'polypeptide(L)'
;MQWEEEMCIISGSYRSGVGKPPRTTVELWCRARSGHSVTLLVNGLRPYVVIALPGKPRPASEADSALDYLRSMDWAVDVTPIGDKW
;
A
#
# COMPACT_ATOMS: atom_id res chain seq x y z
N MET A 1 7.87 -23.97 14.74
CA MET A 1 6.44 -24.25 14.97
C MET A 1 5.70 -23.73 13.74
N GLN A 2 4.93 -24.57 13.06
CA GLN A 2 4.11 -24.19 11.92
C GLN A 2 2.66 -24.38 12.35
N TRP A 3 1.83 -23.34 12.18
CA TRP A 3 0.42 -23.33 12.53
C TRP A 3 -0.38 -23.05 11.27
N GLU A 4 -1.45 -23.82 11.06
CA GLU A 4 -2.29 -23.75 9.87
C GLU A 4 -3.74 -23.94 10.29
N GLU A 5 -4.57 -22.93 10.01
CA GLU A 5 -6.00 -22.97 10.27
C GLU A 5 -6.73 -21.93 9.42
N GLU A 6 -8.01 -22.18 9.14
CA GLU A 6 -8.88 -21.15 8.60
C GLU A 6 -9.25 -20.10 9.66
N MET A 7 -9.30 -18.84 9.23
CA MET A 7 -9.69 -17.71 10.07
C MET A 7 -10.43 -16.65 9.27
N CYS A 8 -11.20 -15.83 9.98
CA CYS A 8 -11.87 -14.66 9.42
C CYS A 8 -11.22 -13.39 9.98
N ILE A 9 -10.97 -12.39 9.11
CA ILE A 9 -10.55 -11.05 9.53
C ILE A 9 -11.78 -10.32 10.08
N ILE A 10 -11.70 -9.88 11.33
CA ILE A 10 -12.80 -9.19 12.03
C ILE A 10 -12.57 -7.69 12.14
N SER A 11 -11.32 -7.23 12.08
CA SER A 11 -10.96 -5.82 12.11
C SER A 11 -9.57 -5.63 11.54
N GLY A 12 -9.31 -4.44 10.99
CA GLY A 12 -8.01 -4.04 10.49
C GLY A 12 -7.68 -2.61 10.95
N SER A 13 -6.41 -2.38 11.29
CA SER A 13 -5.86 -1.04 11.47
C SER A 13 -4.51 -0.94 10.79
N TYR A 14 -4.06 0.28 10.52
CA TYR A 14 -2.69 0.50 10.07
C TYR A 14 -1.96 1.40 11.05
N ARG A 15 -0.66 1.18 11.16
CA ARG A 15 0.25 2.06 11.89
C ARG A 15 1.32 2.54 10.94
N SER A 16 1.48 3.86 10.88
CA SER A 16 2.63 4.48 10.22
C SER A 16 3.82 4.41 11.17
N GLY A 17 4.89 3.76 10.73
CA GLY A 17 6.15 3.70 11.45
C GLY A 17 7.02 4.92 11.15
N VAL A 18 7.77 5.37 12.15
CA VAL A 18 8.76 6.44 12.00
C VAL A 18 10.02 5.86 11.33
N GLY A 19 10.44 6.39 10.19
CA GLY A 19 11.65 5.95 9.49
C GLY A 19 11.77 6.43 8.04
N LYS A 20 12.97 6.30 7.45
CA LYS A 20 13.24 6.49 6.01
C LYS A 20 13.82 5.19 5.43
N PRO A 21 13.15 4.50 4.49
CA PRO A 21 11.84 4.85 3.91
C PRO A 21 10.69 4.68 4.93
N PRO A 22 9.57 5.40 4.76
CA PRO A 22 8.36 5.20 5.56
C PRO A 22 7.95 3.73 5.56
N ARG A 23 7.50 3.22 6.71
CA ARG A 23 7.03 1.83 6.84
C ARG A 23 5.60 1.84 7.33
N THR A 24 4.77 0.98 6.75
CA THR A 24 3.41 0.75 7.22
C THR A 24 3.27 -0.69 7.65
N THR A 25 2.77 -0.89 8.87
CA THR A 25 2.32 -2.20 9.35
C THR A 25 0.81 -2.20 9.38
N VAL A 26 0.19 -3.21 8.76
CA VAL A 26 -1.25 -3.44 8.88
C VAL A 26 -1.46 -4.52 9.94
N GLU A 27 -2.20 -4.18 10.98
CA GLU A 27 -2.61 -5.10 12.03
C GLU A 27 -3.99 -5.64 11.68
N LEU A 28 -4.11 -6.95 11.52
CA LEU A 28 -5.38 -7.63 11.28
C LEU A 28 -5.72 -8.49 12.48
N TRP A 29 -6.86 -8.19 13.10
CA TRP A 29 -7.43 -9.06 14.13
C TRP A 29 -8.31 -10.09 13.46
N CYS A 30 -8.07 -11.35 13.77
CA CYS A 30 -8.74 -12.49 13.18
C CYS A 30 -9.36 -13.39 14.24
N ARG A 31 -10.41 -14.10 13.85
CA ARG A 31 -11.00 -15.19 14.63
C ARG A 31 -10.76 -16.50 13.89
N ALA A 32 -10.01 -17.41 14.51
CA ALA A 32 -9.80 -18.75 13.98
C ALA A 32 -11.09 -19.58 14.11
N ARG A 33 -11.28 -20.58 13.24
CA ARG A 33 -12.44 -21.48 13.27
C ARG A 33 -12.59 -22.18 14.64
N SER A 34 -11.49 -22.50 15.28
CA SER A 34 -11.38 -23.08 16.63
C SER A 34 -11.76 -22.12 17.76
N GLY A 35 -12.02 -20.85 17.47
CA GLY A 35 -12.39 -19.85 18.46
C GLY A 35 -11.21 -19.15 19.13
N HIS A 36 -10.01 -19.24 18.59
CA HIS A 36 -8.88 -18.42 19.04
C HIS A 36 -8.93 -17.02 18.43
N SER A 37 -8.50 -16.03 19.21
CA SER A 37 -8.22 -14.68 18.69
C SER A 37 -6.77 -14.62 18.21
N VAL A 38 -6.57 -14.19 16.97
CA VAL A 38 -5.26 -14.14 16.32
C VAL A 38 -4.99 -12.71 15.86
N THR A 39 -3.75 -12.23 16.03
CA THR A 39 -3.28 -10.96 15.48
C THR A 39 -2.25 -11.24 14.40
N LEU A 40 -2.51 -10.80 13.17
CA LEU A 40 -1.58 -10.86 12.06
C LEU A 40 -0.95 -9.48 11.85
N LEU A 41 0.39 -9.43 11.78
CA LEU A 41 1.14 -8.23 11.46
C LEU A 41 1.65 -8.33 10.02
N VAL A 42 1.04 -7.59 9.12
CA VAL A 42 1.44 -7.53 7.72
C VAL A 42 2.44 -6.39 7.54
N ASN A 43 3.68 -6.75 7.23
CA ASN A 43 4.77 -5.82 6.98
C ASN A 43 5.12 -5.78 5.49
N GLY A 44 5.69 -4.67 5.03
CA GLY A 44 6.23 -4.56 3.67
C GLY A 44 5.19 -4.26 2.59
N LEU A 45 3.95 -3.95 2.96
CA LEU A 45 2.99 -3.38 2.02
C LEU A 45 3.51 -2.07 1.46
N ARG A 46 3.40 -1.90 0.15
CA ARG A 46 3.77 -0.69 -0.59
C ARG A 46 2.48 -0.02 -1.08
N PRO A 47 1.84 0.83 -0.29
CA PRO A 47 0.67 1.56 -0.75
C PRO A 47 1.05 2.42 -1.96
N TYR A 48 0.15 2.49 -2.94
CA TYR A 48 0.35 3.27 -4.15
C TYR A 48 -0.93 4.04 -4.48
N VAL A 49 -0.78 5.14 -5.21
CA VAL A 49 -1.89 5.92 -5.76
C VAL A 49 -1.75 5.97 -7.27
N VAL A 50 -2.86 5.99 -7.99
CA VAL A 50 -2.88 6.22 -9.44
C VAL A 50 -3.42 7.63 -9.68
N ILE A 51 -2.66 8.43 -10.40
CA ILE A 51 -3.01 9.82 -10.71
C ILE A 51 -3.30 9.90 -12.21
N ALA A 52 -4.47 10.44 -12.55
CA ALA A 52 -4.85 10.71 -13.94
C ALA A 52 -5.05 12.22 -14.11
N LEU A 53 -4.55 12.77 -15.21
CA LEU A 53 -4.80 14.17 -15.54
C LEU A 53 -6.26 14.36 -15.98
N PRO A 54 -6.93 15.44 -15.56
CA PRO A 54 -8.29 15.72 -15.97
C PRO A 54 -8.39 16.03 -17.47
N GLY A 55 -9.49 15.61 -18.09
CA GLY A 55 -9.80 15.89 -19.49
C GLY A 55 -9.59 14.69 -20.43
N LYS A 56 -9.42 14.99 -21.72
CA LYS A 56 -9.19 13.95 -22.74
C LYS A 56 -7.82 13.27 -22.51
N PRO A 57 -7.68 11.97 -22.83
CA PRO A 57 -6.39 11.29 -22.80
C PRO A 57 -5.35 12.08 -23.61
N ARG A 58 -4.17 12.26 -23.02
CA ARG A 58 -3.04 12.97 -23.63
C ARG A 58 -1.80 12.09 -23.59
N PRO A 59 -0.78 12.37 -24.42
CA PRO A 59 0.51 11.69 -24.32
C PRO A 59 1.08 11.79 -22.91
N ALA A 60 1.71 10.72 -22.43
CA ALA A 60 2.29 10.67 -21.09
C ALA A 60 3.33 11.77 -20.83
N SER A 61 4.04 12.22 -21.87
CA SER A 61 5.03 13.31 -21.80
C SER A 61 4.43 14.65 -21.35
N GLU A 62 3.13 14.88 -21.55
CA GLU A 62 2.47 16.10 -21.04
C GLU A 62 2.31 16.09 -19.50
N ALA A 63 2.47 14.93 -18.86
CA ALA A 63 2.45 14.81 -17.40
C ALA A 63 3.83 15.00 -16.75
N ASP A 64 4.92 15.12 -17.53
CA ASP A 64 6.29 15.08 -17.00
C ASP A 64 6.54 16.13 -15.92
N SER A 65 6.04 17.36 -16.10
CA SER A 65 6.16 18.43 -15.09
C SER A 65 5.39 18.14 -13.79
N ALA A 66 4.22 17.51 -13.89
CA ALA A 66 3.43 17.09 -12.73
C ALA A 66 4.08 15.87 -12.03
N LEU A 67 4.69 14.97 -12.80
CA LEU A 67 5.44 13.83 -12.27
C LEU A 67 6.72 14.30 -11.55
N ASP A 68 7.41 15.32 -12.06
CA ASP A 68 8.58 15.90 -11.41
C ASP A 68 8.23 16.57 -10.07
N TYR A 69 7.08 17.26 -10.02
CA TYR A 69 6.54 17.75 -8.75
C TYR A 69 6.31 16.61 -7.74
N LEU A 70 5.71 15.50 -8.17
CA LEU A 70 5.49 14.34 -7.29
C LEU A 70 6.81 13.71 -6.84
N ARG A 71 7.81 13.59 -7.73
CA ARG A 71 9.15 13.09 -7.40
C ARG A 71 9.89 13.97 -6.38
N SER A 72 9.58 15.26 -6.31
CA SER A 72 10.15 16.17 -5.30
C SER A 72 9.58 16.00 -3.89
N MET A 73 8.47 15.26 -3.75
CA MET A 73 7.83 15.03 -2.46
C MET A 73 8.60 14.02 -1.63
N ASP A 74 8.76 14.30 -0.34
CA ASP A 74 9.45 13.44 0.62
C ASP A 74 8.72 12.11 0.89
N TRP A 75 7.41 12.07 0.67
CA TRP A 75 6.56 10.88 0.81
C TRP A 75 6.52 10.02 -0.46
N ALA A 76 6.92 10.54 -1.62
CA ALA A 76 6.92 9.79 -2.87
C ALA A 76 8.14 8.89 -2.92
N VAL A 77 7.93 7.58 -2.78
CA VAL A 77 9.02 6.59 -2.80
C VAL A 77 9.40 6.20 -4.22
N ASP A 78 8.42 6.07 -5.11
CA ASP A 78 8.61 5.73 -6.52
C ASP A 78 7.48 6.32 -7.37
N VAL A 79 7.81 6.79 -8.58
CA VAL A 79 6.87 7.41 -9.52
C VAL A 79 7.16 6.84 -10.90
N THR A 80 6.33 5.88 -11.31
CA THR A 80 6.43 5.17 -12.58
C THR A 80 5.26 5.53 -13.51
N PRO A 81 5.47 5.54 -14.84
CA PRO A 81 4.35 5.51 -15.79
C PRO A 81 3.45 4.31 -15.49
N ILE A 82 2.17 4.39 -15.82
CA ILE A 82 1.30 3.20 -15.78
C ILE A 82 1.84 2.20 -16.81
N GLY A 83 2.66 1.26 -16.36
CA GLY A 83 2.91 0.01 -17.07
C GLY A 83 1.67 -0.86 -17.00
N ASP A 84 1.60 -1.87 -17.86
CA ASP A 84 0.64 -2.96 -17.69
C ASP A 84 0.77 -3.46 -16.25
N LYS A 85 -0.30 -3.30 -15.47
CA LYS A 85 -0.32 -3.81 -14.10
C LYS A 85 -0.23 -5.33 -14.20
N TRP A 86 0.62 -5.89 -13.34
CA TRP A 86 0.89 -7.32 -13.06
C TRP A 86 1.58 -8.12 -14.18
#